data_AF-A0A378CDN5-F1
#
_entry.id   AF-A0A378CDN5-F1
#
_cell.length_a   1.000
_cell.length_b   1.000
_cell.length_c   1.000
_cell.angle_alpha   90.00
_cell.angle_beta   90.00
_cell.angle_gamma   90.00
#
_symmetry.space_group_name_H-M   'P 1'
#
loop_
_entity.id
_entity.type
_entity.pdbx_description
1 polymer ?
#
loop_
_entity_poly.entity_id
_entity_poly.type
_entity_poly.pdbx_seq_one_letter_code
_entity_poly.pdbx_strand_id
1 'polypeptide(L)'
;MVLTLVLLPAIAGMAEKGNVGFASLALDLGITIGKVVAFIAIMMLVGRRLVPWIMSRSAATGSRELFTLSVLALALGIAFGAVELFDVSFALGAFFAGMVLNESELSHRAAHDTLPLRDAFAVLFFVSVGMLFDPMVLVNSRWRAGDAGDYYLW
;
A
#
# COMPACT_ATOMS: atom_id res chain seq x y z
N MET A 1 0.62 0.90 -12.11
CA MET A 1 1.26 0.01 -11.11
C MET A 1 0.68 0.15 -9.71
N VAL A 2 0.29 1.35 -9.24
CA VAL A 2 -0.41 1.49 -7.93
C VAL A 2 -1.83 0.91 -7.98
N LEU A 3 -2.57 1.18 -9.07
CA LEU A 3 -3.92 0.63 -9.29
C LEU A 3 -3.98 -0.90 -9.19
N THR A 4 -2.97 -1.61 -9.69
CA THR A 4 -2.90 -3.08 -9.63
C THR A 4 -2.74 -3.61 -8.22
N LEU A 5 -1.97 -2.94 -7.35
CA LEU A 5 -1.81 -3.32 -5.94
C LEU A 5 -3.08 -3.05 -5.11
N VAL A 6 -3.85 -2.02 -5.51
CA VAL A 6 -5.12 -1.67 -4.86
C VAL A 6 -6.26 -2.59 -5.31
N LEU A 7 -6.26 -3.03 -6.57
CA LEU A 7 -7.32 -3.88 -7.13
C LEU A 7 -7.12 -5.37 -6.86
N LEU A 8 -5.89 -5.83 -6.60
CA LEU A 8 -5.61 -7.26 -6.39
C LEU A 8 -6.43 -7.91 -5.27
N PRO A 9 -6.60 -7.30 -4.08
CA PRO A 9 -7.40 -7.90 -3.01
C PRO A 9 -8.87 -8.04 -3.40
N ALA A 10 -9.42 -7.04 -4.12
CA ALA A 10 -10.80 -7.07 -4.61
C ALA A 10 -11.00 -8.18 -5.65
N ILE A 11 -10.05 -8.35 -6.56
CA ILE A 11 -10.09 -9.39 -7.61
C ILE A 11 -9.85 -10.79 -7.03
N ALA A 12 -8.94 -10.92 -6.06
CA ALA A 12 -8.68 -12.19 -5.37
C ALA A 12 -9.92 -12.67 -4.58
N GLY A 13 -10.63 -11.76 -3.90
CA GLY A 13 -11.90 -12.09 -3.24
C GLY A 13 -13.01 -12.50 -4.21
N MET A 14 -12.99 -12.03 -5.46
CA MET A 14 -13.91 -12.47 -6.52
C MET A 14 -13.57 -13.86 -7.06
N ALA A 15 -12.30 -14.26 -7.05
CA ALA A 15 -11.83 -15.54 -7.61
C ALA A 15 -12.09 -16.74 -6.68
N GLU A 16 -12.15 -16.54 -5.36
CA GLU A 16 -12.40 -17.63 -4.40
C GLU A 16 -13.88 -18.08 -4.34
N LYS A 17 -14.83 -17.22 -4.69
CA LYS A 17 -16.27 -17.52 -4.58
C LYS A 17 -16.82 -18.09 -5.89
N GLY A 18 -16.55 -19.38 -6.12
CA GLY A 18 -17.21 -20.15 -7.18
C GLY A 18 -18.72 -20.23 -6.96
N ASN A 19 -19.48 -19.67 -7.91
CA ASN A 19 -20.95 -19.65 -7.99
C ASN A 19 -21.68 -18.59 -7.13
N VAL A 20 -21.37 -17.31 -7.38
CA VAL A 20 -22.10 -16.15 -6.81
C VAL A 20 -23.02 -15.53 -7.85
N GLY A 21 -24.32 -15.46 -7.55
CA GLY A 21 -25.28 -14.77 -8.39
C GLY A 21 -24.93 -13.28 -8.53
N PHE A 22 -25.30 -12.65 -9.65
CA PHE A 22 -25.04 -11.22 -9.89
C PHE A 22 -25.49 -10.31 -8.73
N ALA A 23 -26.56 -10.68 -8.03
CA ALA A 23 -27.05 -9.96 -6.86
C ALA A 23 -26.10 -10.04 -5.65
N SER A 24 -25.49 -11.19 -5.36
CA SER A 24 -24.54 -11.32 -4.25
C SER A 24 -23.20 -10.66 -4.57
N LEU A 25 -22.77 -10.70 -5.84
CA LEU A 25 -21.61 -9.94 -6.31
C LEU A 25 -21.82 -8.43 -6.14
N ALA A 26 -22.97 -7.90 -6.56
CA ALA A 26 -23.27 -6.48 -6.44
C ALA A 26 -23.32 -6.01 -4.98
N LEU A 27 -23.83 -6.84 -4.07
CA LEU A 27 -23.84 -6.55 -2.63
C LEU A 27 -22.43 -6.59 -2.03
N ASP A 28 -21.62 -7.62 -2.34
CA ASP A 28 -20.24 -7.72 -1.86
C ASP A 28 -19.41 -6.51 -2.34
N LEU A 29 -19.53 -6.13 -3.62
CA LEU A 29 -18.86 -4.96 -4.16
C LEU A 29 -19.33 -3.65 -3.50
N GLY A 30 -20.64 -3.51 -3.28
CA GLY A 30 -21.23 -2.35 -2.62
C GLY A 30 -20.71 -2.18 -1.20
N ILE A 31 -20.57 -3.27 -0.45
CA ILE A 31 -20.01 -3.27 0.90
C ILE A 31 -18.53 -2.88 0.87
N THR A 32 -17.72 -3.47 -0.04
CA THR A 32 -16.30 -3.13 -0.16
C THR A 32 -16.09 -1.65 -0.50
N ILE A 33 -16.83 -1.13 -1.48
CA ILE A 33 -16.77 0.30 -1.84
C ILE A 33 -17.23 1.15 -0.65
N GLY A 34 -18.30 0.76 0.03
CA GLY A 34 -18.79 1.45 1.23
C GLY A 34 -17.74 1.53 2.34
N LYS A 35 -17.02 0.43 2.61
CA LYS A 35 -15.90 0.40 3.57
C LYS A 35 -14.77 1.34 3.17
N VAL A 36 -14.38 1.35 1.90
CA VAL A 36 -13.33 2.25 1.38
C VAL A 36 -13.75 3.72 1.51
N VAL A 37 -14.99 4.06 1.14
CA VAL A 37 -15.50 5.44 1.27
C VAL A 37 -15.57 5.86 2.75
N ALA A 38 -16.05 4.97 3.63
CA ALA A 38 -16.07 5.22 5.06
C ALA A 38 -14.66 5.43 5.63
N PHE A 39 -13.69 4.61 5.22
CA PHE A 39 -12.28 4.78 5.58
C PHE A 39 -11.77 6.16 5.18
N ILE A 40 -11.98 6.58 3.93
CA ILE A 40 -11.52 7.87 3.43
C ILE A 40 -12.17 9.02 4.21
N ALA A 41 -13.47 8.96 4.47
CA ALA A 41 -14.19 9.99 5.21
C ALA A 41 -13.68 10.11 6.65
N ILE A 42 -13.52 8.98 7.35
CA ILE A 42 -13.00 8.95 8.72
C ILE A 42 -11.56 9.43 8.75
N MET A 43 -10.73 9.01 7.80
CA MET A 43 -9.34 9.44 7.70
C MET A 43 -9.21 10.94 7.44
N MET A 44 -10.03 11.51 6.55
CA MET A 44 -10.04 12.95 6.31
C MET A 44 -10.46 13.73 7.55
N LEU A 45 -11.40 13.22 8.35
CA LEU A 45 -11.87 13.90 9.55
C LEU A 45 -10.89 13.77 10.72
N VAL A 46 -10.48 12.53 11.03
CA VAL A 46 -9.63 12.20 12.18
C VAL A 46 -8.17 12.50 11.87
N GLY A 47 -7.67 12.08 10.70
CA GLY A 47 -6.29 12.27 10.29
C GLY A 47 -5.93 13.76 10.24
N ARG A 48 -6.81 14.61 9.69
CA ARG A 48 -6.59 16.06 9.64
C ARG A 48 -6.48 16.72 11.02
N ARG A 49 -7.02 16.10 12.07
CA ARG A 49 -6.90 16.59 13.45
C ARG A 49 -5.71 15.95 14.19
N LEU A 50 -5.58 14.64 14.07
CA LEU A 50 -4.62 13.82 14.82
C LEU A 50 -3.20 14.02 14.31
N VAL A 51 -3.00 14.07 12.99
CA VAL A 51 -1.66 14.18 12.38
C VAL A 51 -0.98 15.50 12.77
N PRO A 52 -1.59 16.70 12.60
CA PRO A 52 -0.96 17.95 13.02
C PRO A 52 -0.75 18.03 14.53
N TRP A 53 -1.63 17.42 15.33
CA TRP A 53 -1.48 17.37 16.78
C TRP A 53 -0.25 16.56 17.20
N ILE A 54 -0.04 15.38 16.63
CA ILE A 54 1.16 14.55 16.90
C ILE A 54 2.42 15.22 16.34
N MET A 55 2.35 15.82 15.16
CA MET A 55 3.48 16.51 14.55
C MET A 55 3.91 17.76 15.34
N SER A 56 2.97 18.56 15.84
CA SER A 56 3.30 19.73 16.66
C SER A 56 3.92 19.33 18.01
N ARG A 57 3.43 18.24 18.63
CA ARG A 57 4.01 17.68 19.85
C ARG A 57 5.44 17.18 19.65
N SER A 58 5.68 16.45 18.55
CA SER A 58 7.03 15.94 18.22
C SER A 58 7.96 17.03 17.69
N ALA A 59 7.45 18.11 17.10
CA ALA A 59 8.25 19.27 16.74
C ALA A 59 8.68 20.07 17.99
N ALA A 60 7.83 20.13 19.03
CA ALA A 60 8.12 20.85 20.27
C ALA A 60 9.29 20.25 21.08
N THR A 61 9.62 18.97 20.90
CA THR A 61 10.80 18.35 21.54
C THR A 61 12.12 18.73 20.85
N GLY A 62 12.10 19.37 19.68
CA GLY A 62 13.29 19.87 18.99
C GLY A 62 14.24 18.79 18.40
N SER A 63 13.98 17.50 18.65
CA SER A 63 14.79 16.40 18.11
C SER A 63 14.28 15.96 16.75
N ARG A 64 15.17 15.97 15.76
CA ARG A 64 14.90 15.49 14.39
C ARG A 64 14.56 14.00 14.36
N GLU A 65 15.19 13.21 15.21
CA GLU A 65 14.97 11.76 15.29
C GLU A 65 13.55 11.45 15.76
N LEU A 66 13.10 12.10 16.84
CA LEU A 66 11.74 11.90 17.38
C LEU A 66 10.67 12.33 16.39
N PHE A 67 10.90 13.44 15.68
CA PHE A 67 9.98 13.92 14.65
C PHE A 67 9.85 12.90 13.50
N THR A 68 10.97 12.39 13.01
CA THR A 68 11.01 11.39 11.93
C THR A 68 10.33 10.09 12.34
N LEU A 69 10.63 9.59 13.56
CA LEU A 69 9.98 8.41 14.11
C LEU A 69 8.48 8.61 14.28
N SER A 70 8.03 9.81 14.68
CA SER A 70 6.60 10.13 14.81
C SER A 70 5.89 10.10 13.46
N VAL A 71 6.51 10.63 12.41
CA VAL A 71 5.99 10.59 11.04
C VAL A 71 5.86 9.15 10.55
N LEU A 72 6.89 8.33 10.75
CA LEU A 72 6.84 6.90 10.40
C LEU A 72 5.77 6.14 11.19
N ALA A 73 5.71 6.36 12.50
CA ALA A 73 4.73 5.71 13.37
C ALA A 73 3.30 6.08 12.98
N LEU A 74 3.06 7.34 12.61
CA LEU A 74 1.78 7.79 12.05
C LEU A 74 1.46 7.08 10.73
N ALA A 75 2.41 7.05 9.79
CA ALA A 75 2.21 6.43 8.49
C ALA A 75 1.89 4.93 8.61
N LEU A 76 2.67 4.20 9.43
CA LEU A 76 2.47 2.78 9.70
C LEU A 76 1.20 2.52 10.50
N GLY A 77 0.92 3.33 11.52
CA GLY A 77 -0.29 3.20 12.34
C GLY A 77 -1.56 3.42 11.53
N ILE A 78 -1.56 4.40 10.62
CA ILE A 78 -2.65 4.62 9.67
C ILE A 78 -2.78 3.46 8.69
N ALA A 79 -1.67 2.99 8.10
CA ALA A 79 -1.69 1.88 7.16
C ALA A 79 -2.21 0.58 7.81
N PHE A 80 -1.77 0.29 9.03
CA PHE A 80 -2.23 -0.83 9.83
C PHE A 80 -3.72 -0.70 10.18
N GLY A 81 -4.15 0.47 10.65
CA GLY A 81 -5.57 0.73 10.96
C GLY A 81 -6.47 0.60 9.73
N ALA A 82 -5.99 0.94 8.53
CA ALA A 82 -6.74 0.76 7.29
C ALA A 82 -7.02 -0.71 6.97
N VAL A 83 -6.04 -1.59 7.21
CA VAL A 83 -6.19 -3.03 7.01
C VAL A 83 -7.12 -3.61 8.07
N GLU A 84 -6.84 -3.33 9.35
CA GLU A 84 -7.55 -3.98 10.46
C GLU A 84 -9.02 -3.54 10.60
N LEU A 85 -9.32 -2.24 10.44
CA LEU A 85 -10.68 -1.73 10.64
C LEU A 85 -11.54 -1.77 9.37
N PHE A 86 -10.92 -1.61 8.20
CA PHE A 86 -11.65 -1.36 6.95
C PHE A 86 -11.39 -2.41 5.87
N ASP A 87 -10.50 -3.38 6.13
CA ASP A 87 -10.15 -4.47 5.20
C ASP A 87 -9.63 -3.94 3.86
N VAL A 88 -8.94 -2.79 3.91
CA VAL A 88 -8.37 -2.15 2.72
C VAL A 88 -6.87 -2.40 2.66
N SER A 89 -6.30 -2.40 1.45
CA SER A 89 -4.87 -2.66 1.27
C SER A 89 -3.98 -1.73 2.08
N PHE A 90 -2.86 -2.28 2.58
CA PHE A 90 -1.82 -1.53 3.28
C PHE A 90 -1.30 -0.33 2.46
N ALA A 91 -1.18 -0.52 1.13
CA ALA A 91 -0.75 0.52 0.20
C ALA A 91 -1.70 1.71 0.18
N LEU A 92 -3.02 1.46 0.17
CA LEU A 92 -4.02 2.53 0.19
C LEU A 92 -3.95 3.29 1.52
N GLY A 93 -3.89 2.59 2.66
CA GLY A 93 -3.73 3.23 3.97
C GLY A 93 -2.50 4.14 4.05
N ALA A 94 -1.33 3.64 3.63
CA ALA A 94 -0.09 4.41 3.62
C ALA A 94 -0.14 5.63 2.68
N PHE A 95 -0.78 5.50 1.50
CA PHE A 95 -0.98 6.60 0.57
C PHE A 95 -1.83 7.72 1.20
N PHE A 96 -2.94 7.36 1.84
CA PHE A 96 -3.78 8.33 2.54
C PHE A 96 -3.07 8.98 3.73
N ALA A 97 -2.26 8.23 4.49
CA ALA A 97 -1.42 8.81 5.55
C ALA A 97 -0.51 9.91 5.00
N GLY A 98 0.14 9.65 3.87
CA GLY A 98 1.00 10.62 3.18
C GLY A 98 0.23 11.85 2.69
N MET A 99 -0.98 11.68 2.14
CA MET A 99 -1.81 12.81 1.73
C MET A 99 -2.21 13.70 2.90
N VAL A 100 -2.66 13.11 4.01
CA VAL A 100 -3.01 13.87 5.23
C VAL A 100 -1.79 14.58 5.82
N LEU A 101 -0.62 13.93 5.79
CA LEU A 101 0.63 14.53 6.24
C LEU A 101 1.05 15.73 5.40
N ASN A 102 0.80 15.67 4.08
CA ASN A 102 1.13 16.72 3.12
C ASN A 102 0.35 18.02 3.38
N GLU A 103 -0.89 17.92 3.86
CA GLU A 103 -1.72 19.09 4.19
C GLU A 103 -1.19 19.93 5.36
N SER A 104 -0.23 19.43 6.15
CA SER A 104 0.33 20.16 7.30
C SER A 104 1.44 21.13 6.91
N GLU A 105 1.61 22.24 7.66
CA GLU A 105 2.72 23.19 7.47
C GLU A 105 4.10 22.55 7.71
N LEU A 106 4.14 21.44 8.44
CA LEU A 106 5.35 20.67 8.74
C LEU A 106 5.64 19.60 7.67
N SER A 107 4.85 19.52 6.60
CA SER A 107 4.99 18.52 5.53
C SER A 107 6.35 18.56 4.84
N HIS A 108 6.90 19.76 4.63
CA HIS A 108 8.21 19.91 4.00
C HIS A 108 9.33 19.34 4.88
N ARG A 109 9.27 19.59 6.19
CA ARG A 109 10.21 19.00 7.16
C ARG A 109 10.01 17.49 7.24
N ALA A 110 8.77 17.00 7.27
CA ALA A 110 8.47 15.58 7.30
C ALA A 110 9.00 14.85 6.07
N ALA A 111 8.83 15.42 4.88
CA ALA A 111 9.34 14.88 3.64
C ALA A 111 10.87 14.80 3.69
N HIS A 112 11.54 15.90 4.03
CA HIS A 112 13.00 15.97 4.08
C HIS A 112 13.60 15.01 5.12
N ASP A 113 13.01 14.95 6.32
CA ASP A 113 13.54 14.13 7.40
C ASP A 113 13.29 12.63 7.20
N THR A 114 12.30 12.27 6.38
CA THR A 114 12.01 10.87 6.02
C THR A 114 12.81 10.38 4.81
N LEU A 115 13.49 11.25 4.04
CA LEU A 115 14.28 10.87 2.86
C LEU A 115 15.29 9.73 3.16
N PRO A 116 16.11 9.79 4.22
CA PRO A 116 17.11 8.75 4.48
C PRO A 116 16.48 7.38 4.74
N LEU A 117 15.32 7.34 5.40
CA LEU A 117 14.61 6.11 5.70
C LEU A 117 13.98 5.51 4.44
N ARG A 118 13.37 6.35 3.60
CA ARG A 118 12.87 5.92 2.29
C ARG A 118 13.98 5.30 1.47
N ASP A 119 15.15 5.93 1.44
CA ASP A 119 16.29 5.45 0.67
C ASP A 119 16.85 4.14 1.26
N ALA A 120 16.91 4.02 2.60
CA ALA A 120 17.27 2.77 3.27
C ALA A 120 16.27 1.63 2.97
N PHE A 121 14.96 1.91 3.03
CA PHE A 121 13.92 0.95 2.68
C PHE A 121 13.96 0.55 1.21
N ALA A 122 14.29 1.48 0.31
CA ALA A 122 14.47 1.16 -1.11
C ALA A 122 15.64 0.19 -1.30
N VAL A 123 16.78 0.43 -0.66
CA VAL A 123 17.93 -0.49 -0.69
C VAL A 123 17.53 -1.86 -0.14
N LEU A 124 16.90 -1.91 1.03
CA LEU A 124 16.43 -3.17 1.64
C LEU A 124 15.42 -3.91 0.77
N PHE A 125 14.48 -3.20 0.14
CA PHE A 125 13.52 -3.76 -0.80
C PHE A 125 14.20 -4.39 -2.01
N PHE A 126 15.12 -3.67 -2.66
CA PHE A 126 15.81 -4.18 -3.85
C PHE A 126 16.71 -5.37 -3.52
N VAL A 127 17.41 -5.35 -2.39
CA VAL A 127 18.20 -6.49 -1.93
C VAL A 127 17.29 -7.69 -1.65
N SER A 128 16.16 -7.49 -0.97
CA SER A 128 15.25 -8.59 -0.61
C SER A 128 14.58 -9.21 -1.84
N VAL A 129 14.01 -8.39 -2.73
CA VAL A 129 13.40 -8.86 -3.99
C VAL A 129 14.45 -9.45 -4.92
N GLY A 130 15.66 -8.88 -4.96
CA GLY A 130 16.78 -9.41 -5.73
C GLY A 130 17.23 -10.79 -5.25
N MET A 131 17.20 -11.05 -3.94
CA MET A 131 17.50 -12.39 -3.39
C MET A 131 16.37 -13.40 -3.66
N LEU A 132 15.12 -12.94 -3.72
CA LEU A 132 13.97 -13.78 -4.06
C LEU A 132 13.91 -14.10 -5.57
N PHE A 133 14.56 -13.29 -6.39
CA PHE A 133 14.61 -13.49 -7.84
C PHE A 133 15.56 -14.64 -8.19
N ASP A 134 15.00 -15.72 -8.77
CA ASP A 134 15.79 -16.83 -9.30
C ASP A 134 16.28 -16.50 -10.73
N PRO A 135 17.59 -16.26 -10.94
CA PRO A 135 18.13 -15.97 -12.27
C PRO A 135 18.01 -17.14 -13.25
N MET A 136 17.80 -18.37 -12.75
CA MET A 136 17.61 -19.56 -13.59
C MET A 136 16.30 -19.50 -14.40
N VAL A 137 15.32 -18.71 -13.94
CA VAL A 137 14.07 -18.47 -14.70
C VAL A 137 14.35 -17.83 -16.06
N LEU A 138 15.35 -16.95 -16.16
CA LEU A 138 15.72 -16.29 -17.43
C LEU A 138 16.41 -17.26 -18.40
N VAL A 139 17.13 -18.25 -17.88
CA VAL A 139 17.83 -19.27 -18.69
C VAL A 139 16.83 -20.31 -19.18
N ASN A 140 15.92 -20.78 -18.32
CA ASN A 140 14.95 -21.82 -18.65
C ASN A 140 13.76 -21.33 -19.48
N SER A 141 13.36 -20.06 -19.36
CA SER A 141 12.23 -19.51 -20.13
C SER A 141 12.58 -19.16 -21.58
N ARG A 142 13.87 -19.01 -21.91
CA ARG A 142 14.33 -18.60 -23.25
C ARG A 142 14.12 -19.66 -24.33
N TRP A 143 13.87 -20.92 -23.95
CA TRP A 143 13.82 -22.05 -24.88
C TRP A 143 12.44 -22.70 -25.09
N ARG A 144 11.42 -22.41 -24.27
CA ARG A 144 10.07 -23.01 -24.44
C ARG A 144 9.13 -22.27 -25.40
N ALA A 145 9.59 -21.17 -26.00
CA ALA A 145 8.85 -20.49 -27.07
C ALA A 145 9.20 -21.00 -28.48
N GLY A 146 10.20 -21.89 -28.61
CA GLY A 146 10.63 -22.46 -29.89
C GLY A 146 9.89 -23.74 -30.32
N ASP A 147 9.31 -24.48 -29.38
CA ASP A 147 8.74 -25.83 -29.65
C ASP A 147 7.21 -25.82 -29.80
N ALA A 148 6.64 -24.74 -30.34
CA ALA A 148 5.20 -24.66 -30.65
C ALA A 148 4.86 -25.01 -32.12
N GLY A 149 5.83 -25.52 -32.88
CA GLY A 149 5.72 -25.75 -34.33
C GLY A 149 5.31 -27.17 -34.77
N ASP A 150 5.40 -28.19 -33.91
CA ASP A 150 5.32 -29.60 -34.33
C ASP A 150 4.07 -30.37 -33.87
N TYR A 151 2.96 -29.67 -33.62
CA TYR A 151 1.68 -30.31 -33.23
C TYR A 151 0.67 -30.49 -34.37
N TYR A 152 1.09 -30.30 -35.64
CA TYR A 152 0.21 -30.41 -36.82
C TYR A 152 0.60 -31.50 -37.82
N LEU A 153 1.45 -32.45 -37.43
CA LEU A 153 1.86 -33.58 -38.29
C LEU A 153 1.62 -34.94 -37.62
N TRP A 154 0.41 -35.20 -37.13
CA TRP A 154 -0.25 -36.53 -37.09
C TRP A 154 -1.76 -36.34 -37.05
#